data_AF-A0A1G0DGC7-F1
#
_entry.id   AF-A0A1G0DGC7-F1
#
_cell.length_a   1.000
_cell.length_b   1.000
_cell.length_c   1.000
_cell.angle_alpha   90.00
_cell.angle_beta   90.00
_cell.angle_gamma   90.00
#
_symmetry.space_group_name_H-M   'P 1'
#
loop_
_entity.id
_entity.type
_entity.pdbx_description
1 polymer ?
#
loop_
_entity_poly.entity_id
_entity_poly.type
_entity_poly.pdbx_seq_one_letter_code
_entity_poly.pdbx_strand_id
1 'polypeptide(L)'
;MLRSFFLLLAALSSTCAYASEAKVKATLERDYPQIGKIQQVNKSPLPGLYEVVTQGQLLYTDEKAQYIINGNIFELKSGRNLTDERSRKLFAIDFNALPFELALKKVKGNGQRKMAYFSDPNCSFCRKLENELKNVDNVTLYLFLYPVFEGSDVKVRNVACSKNPFKAWDDLMLNNVQPPVGTCNASADKALELGKKFNVSGTPTLIFADGTLVPGYLPGPELEKALNGTLSR
;
A
#
# COMPACT_ATOMS: atom_id res chain seq x y z
N MET A 1 -22.36 26.83 -58.63
CA MET A 1 -21.91 27.66 -57.49
C MET A 1 -23.02 27.54 -56.45
N LEU A 2 -22.88 27.03 -55.24
CA LEU A 2 -21.81 27.22 -54.27
C LEU A 2 -21.79 25.99 -53.35
N ARG A 3 -20.59 25.44 -53.19
CA ARG A 3 -20.21 24.35 -52.28
C ARG A 3 -20.30 24.81 -50.81
N SER A 4 -20.37 23.82 -49.92
CA SER A 4 -19.89 23.88 -48.52
C SER A 4 -20.86 24.41 -47.45
N PHE A 5 -21.70 23.51 -46.93
CA PHE A 5 -22.33 23.65 -45.61
C PHE A 5 -22.37 22.29 -44.91
N PHE A 6 -21.20 21.72 -44.61
CA PHE A 6 -21.07 20.45 -43.86
C PHE A 6 -19.77 20.47 -43.08
N LEU A 7 -19.72 21.20 -41.98
CA LEU A 7 -18.61 21.14 -41.01
C LEU A 7 -18.99 21.92 -39.75
N LEU A 8 -19.87 21.37 -38.89
CA LEU A 8 -19.93 21.77 -37.48
C LEU A 8 -20.80 20.79 -36.66
N LEU A 9 -20.38 19.52 -36.52
CA LEU A 9 -21.01 18.61 -35.57
C LEU A 9 -20.05 17.52 -35.08
N ALA A 10 -18.98 17.90 -34.38
CA ALA A 10 -18.09 16.94 -33.74
C ALA A 10 -17.41 17.56 -32.50
N ALA A 11 -18.17 17.91 -31.47
CA ALA A 11 -17.61 18.38 -30.19
C ALA A 11 -18.51 18.15 -28.95
N LEU A 12 -19.37 17.12 -28.92
CA LEU A 12 -20.28 16.90 -27.78
C LEU A 12 -20.09 15.58 -27.00
N SER A 13 -19.09 14.76 -27.30
CA SER A 13 -18.98 13.41 -26.70
C SER A 13 -18.22 13.33 -25.37
N SER A 14 -17.66 14.42 -24.84
CA SER A 14 -16.81 14.35 -23.63
C SER A 14 -17.47 14.84 -22.33
N THR A 15 -18.66 15.46 -22.37
CA THR A 15 -19.29 16.06 -21.16
C THR A 15 -20.17 15.09 -20.37
N CYS A 16 -20.73 14.04 -20.99
CA CYS A 16 -21.63 13.10 -20.30
C CYS A 16 -20.90 12.22 -19.27
N ALA A 17 -19.61 11.94 -19.45
CA ALA A 17 -18.87 11.06 -18.55
C ALA A 17 -18.58 11.72 -17.19
N TYR A 18 -18.23 13.01 -17.19
CA TYR A 18 -17.96 13.77 -15.96
C TYR A 18 -19.23 14.10 -15.18
N ALA A 19 -20.36 14.30 -15.87
CA ALA A 19 -21.63 14.59 -15.24
C ALA A 19 -22.14 13.44 -14.36
N SER A 20 -21.90 12.18 -14.76
CA SER A 20 -22.32 11.01 -13.99
C SER A 20 -21.44 10.78 -12.75
N GLU A 21 -20.12 10.93 -12.86
CA GLU A 21 -19.18 10.81 -11.73
C GLU A 21 -19.43 11.86 -10.63
N ALA A 22 -19.61 13.12 -11.03
CA ALA A 22 -19.90 14.20 -10.10
C ALA A 22 -21.25 14.00 -9.38
N LYS A 23 -22.26 13.50 -10.10
CA LYS A 23 -23.57 13.18 -9.52
C LYS A 23 -23.48 12.03 -8.51
N VAL A 24 -22.77 10.94 -8.85
CA VAL A 24 -22.54 9.81 -7.92
C VAL A 24 -21.82 10.30 -6.68
N LYS A 25 -20.74 11.08 -6.83
CA LYS A 25 -20.00 11.67 -5.71
C LYS A 25 -20.90 12.50 -4.81
N ALA A 26 -21.68 13.42 -5.38
CA ALA A 26 -22.57 14.29 -4.62
C ALA A 26 -23.66 13.52 -3.85
N THR A 27 -24.24 12.48 -4.46
CA THR A 27 -25.21 11.60 -3.79
C THR A 27 -24.57 10.88 -2.61
N LEU A 28 -23.37 10.29 -2.81
CA LEU A 28 -22.67 9.58 -1.74
C LEU A 28 -22.27 10.50 -0.58
N GLU A 29 -21.74 11.69 -0.86
CA GLU A 29 -21.34 12.65 0.18
C GLU A 29 -22.54 13.18 0.98
N ARG A 30 -23.69 13.37 0.33
CA ARG A 30 -24.91 13.86 0.97
C ARG A 30 -25.62 12.77 1.78
N ASP A 31 -25.79 11.60 1.19
CA ASP A 31 -26.71 10.58 1.71
C ASP A 31 -25.98 9.51 2.55
N TYR A 32 -24.66 9.36 2.37
CA TYR A 32 -23.86 8.31 3.01
C TYR A 32 -22.53 8.81 3.60
N PRO A 33 -22.51 9.85 4.45
CA PRO A 33 -21.29 10.42 5.01
C PRO A 33 -20.43 9.42 5.82
N GLN A 34 -21.03 8.31 6.30
CA GLN A 34 -20.34 7.25 7.04
C GLN A 34 -19.28 6.49 6.21
N ILE A 35 -19.29 6.57 4.88
CA ILE A 35 -18.25 5.92 4.04
C ILE A 35 -16.92 6.67 4.07
N GLY A 36 -16.89 7.84 4.72
CA GLY A 36 -15.71 8.69 4.84
C GLY A 36 -15.60 9.71 3.71
N LYS A 37 -14.55 10.53 3.79
CA LYS A 37 -14.31 11.62 2.82
C LYS A 37 -13.97 11.05 1.45
N ILE A 38 -14.83 11.32 0.46
CA ILE A 38 -14.62 10.89 -0.92
C ILE A 38 -13.61 11.81 -1.59
N GLN A 39 -12.49 11.24 -1.99
CA GLN A 39 -11.46 11.96 -2.74
C GLN A 39 -11.87 12.06 -4.20
N GLN A 40 -12.21 10.93 -4.82
CA GLN A 40 -12.52 10.83 -6.23
C GLN A 40 -13.58 9.77 -6.50
N VAL A 41 -14.38 9.98 -7.55
CA VAL A 41 -15.21 8.94 -8.16
C VAL A 41 -14.79 8.81 -9.61
N ASN A 42 -14.56 7.59 -10.09
CA ASN A 42 -14.19 7.30 -11.48
C ASN A 42 -15.08 6.19 -12.04
N LYS A 43 -15.24 6.12 -13.36
CA LYS A 43 -15.80 4.92 -14.00
C LYS A 43 -14.88 3.71 -13.82
N SER A 44 -15.47 2.57 -13.46
CA SER A 44 -14.79 1.28 -13.44
C SER A 44 -14.63 0.73 -14.87
N PRO A 45 -13.61 -0.10 -15.15
CA PRO A 45 -13.55 -0.91 -16.37
C PRO A 45 -14.75 -1.86 -16.53
N LEU A 46 -15.46 -2.16 -15.44
CA LEU A 46 -16.66 -2.98 -15.44
C LEU A 46 -17.90 -2.10 -15.67
N PRO A 47 -18.69 -2.38 -16.73
CA PRO A 47 -19.90 -1.59 -17.02
C PRO A 47 -20.86 -1.53 -15.84
N GLY A 48 -21.38 -0.34 -15.55
CA GLY A 48 -22.34 -0.10 -14.48
C GLY A 48 -21.74 0.12 -13.09
N LEU A 49 -20.43 -0.06 -12.92
CA LEU A 49 -19.73 0.22 -11.67
C LEU A 49 -18.91 1.51 -11.73
N TYR A 50 -18.86 2.19 -10.58
CA TYR A 50 -18.00 3.33 -10.32
C TYR A 50 -17.03 2.98 -9.20
N GLU A 51 -15.77 3.36 -9.37
CA GLU A 51 -14.76 3.37 -8.34
C GLU A 51 -15.00 4.57 -7.41
N VAL A 52 -15.07 4.34 -6.11
CA VAL A 52 -15.16 5.38 -5.08
C VAL A 52 -13.89 5.34 -4.26
N VAL A 53 -13.05 6.35 -4.45
CA VAL A 53 -11.77 6.49 -3.76
C VAL A 53 -11.97 7.34 -2.51
N THR A 54 -11.79 6.73 -1.34
CA THR A 54 -11.80 7.43 -0.05
C THR A 54 -10.37 7.52 0.49
N GLN A 55 -10.20 7.88 1.76
CA GLN A 55 -8.88 7.92 2.40
C GLN A 55 -8.30 6.50 2.54
N GLY A 56 -7.55 6.09 1.51
CA GLY A 56 -6.79 4.85 1.49
C GLY A 56 -7.63 3.57 1.28
N GLN A 57 -8.84 3.72 0.76
CA GLN A 57 -9.68 2.60 0.33
C GLN A 57 -10.25 2.85 -1.06
N LEU A 58 -10.34 1.78 -1.84
CA LEU A 58 -11.05 1.73 -3.11
C LEU A 58 -12.32 0.90 -2.91
N LEU A 59 -13.47 1.55 -3.01
CA LEU A 59 -14.79 0.94 -2.96
C LEU A 59 -15.42 0.98 -4.34
N TYR A 60 -16.53 0.25 -4.52
CA TYR A 60 -17.33 0.33 -5.73
C TYR A 60 -18.79 0.64 -5.44
N THR A 61 -19.45 1.30 -6.37
CA THR A 61 -20.90 1.59 -6.32
C THR A 61 -21.52 1.48 -7.70
N ASP A 62 -22.85 1.39 -7.77
CA ASP A 62 -23.60 1.49 -9.01
C ASP A 62 -23.87 2.96 -9.41
N GLU A 63 -24.32 3.21 -10.64
CA GLU A 63 -24.57 4.57 -11.15
C GLU A 63 -25.56 5.40 -10.32
N LYS A 64 -26.47 4.74 -9.58
CA LYS A 64 -27.46 5.42 -8.76
C LYS A 64 -27.01 5.58 -7.31
N ALA A 65 -25.80 5.15 -6.96
CA ALA A 65 -25.26 5.15 -5.61
C ALA A 65 -26.16 4.40 -4.59
N GLN A 66 -26.80 3.32 -5.02
CA GLN A 66 -27.72 2.53 -4.18
C GLN A 66 -27.00 1.45 -3.37
N TYR A 67 -25.84 0.99 -3.84
CA TYR A 67 -25.07 -0.08 -3.21
C TYR A 67 -23.61 0.32 -3.03
N ILE A 68 -23.00 -0.15 -1.94
CA ILE A 68 -21.55 -0.12 -1.75
C ILE A 68 -21.03 -1.54 -1.75
N ILE A 69 -19.97 -1.75 -2.54
CA ILE A 69 -19.25 -3.02 -2.63
C ILE A 69 -17.85 -2.76 -2.08
N ASN A 70 -17.55 -3.46 -0.99
CA ASN A 70 -16.22 -3.49 -0.40
C ASN A 70 -15.62 -4.89 -0.62
N GLY A 71 -14.67 -4.99 -1.55
CA GLY A 71 -14.06 -6.25 -1.92
C GLY A 71 -13.21 -6.14 -3.18
N ASN A 72 -12.68 -7.29 -3.59
CA ASN A 72 -11.79 -7.42 -4.74
C ASN A 72 -12.52 -7.94 -5.96
N ILE A 73 -12.18 -7.39 -7.13
CA ILE A 73 -12.67 -7.86 -8.41
C ILE A 73 -11.55 -8.59 -9.16
N PHE A 74 -11.80 -9.87 -9.46
CA PHE A 74 -10.87 -10.72 -10.17
C PHE A 74 -11.31 -10.93 -11.63
N GLU A 75 -10.38 -10.76 -12.57
CA GLU A 75 -10.58 -11.19 -13.96
C GLU A 75 -10.41 -12.70 -14.05
N LEU A 76 -11.48 -13.45 -14.32
CA LEU A 76 -11.47 -14.91 -14.24
C LEU A 76 -10.51 -15.59 -15.22
N LYS A 77 -10.28 -14.99 -16.41
CA LYS A 77 -9.44 -15.59 -17.45
C LYS A 77 -7.96 -15.62 -17.06
N SER A 78 -7.48 -14.55 -16.42
CA SER A 78 -6.08 -14.39 -16.03
C SER A 78 -5.83 -14.64 -14.54
N GLY A 79 -6.89 -14.62 -13.72
CA GLY A 79 -6.80 -14.63 -12.26
C GLY A 79 -6.35 -13.30 -11.66
N ARG A 80 -6.20 -12.23 -12.46
CA ARG A 80 -5.70 -10.93 -11.99
C ARG A 80 -6.69 -10.24 -11.07
N ASN A 81 -6.19 -9.68 -9.96
CA ASN A 81 -6.98 -8.84 -9.06
C ASN A 81 -6.95 -7.38 -9.55
N LEU A 82 -8.01 -6.95 -10.23
CA LEU A 82 -8.12 -5.61 -10.80
C LEU A 82 -8.21 -4.52 -9.71
N THR A 83 -8.82 -4.84 -8.57
CA THR A 83 -8.91 -3.92 -7.42
C THR A 83 -7.56 -3.65 -6.81
N ASP A 84 -6.72 -4.68 -6.65
CA ASP A 84 -5.35 -4.53 -6.13
C ASP A 84 -4.50 -3.71 -7.10
N GLU A 85 -4.53 -4.03 -8.39
CA GLU A 85 -3.77 -3.29 -9.41
C GLU A 85 -4.15 -1.81 -9.44
N ARG A 86 -5.46 -1.52 -9.31
CA ARG A 86 -5.96 -0.15 -9.27
C ARG A 86 -5.54 0.56 -7.99
N SER A 87 -5.67 -0.11 -6.84
CA SER A 87 -5.30 0.44 -5.53
C SER A 87 -3.81 0.77 -5.45
N ARG A 88 -2.94 -0.08 -6.01
CA ARG A 88 -1.48 0.19 -6.09
C ARG A 88 -1.16 1.47 -6.83
N LYS A 89 -1.91 1.79 -7.89
CA LYS A 89 -1.73 3.02 -8.67
C LYS A 89 -2.29 4.24 -7.95
N LEU A 90 -3.46 4.10 -7.32
CA LEU A 90 -4.14 5.21 -6.62
C LEU A 90 -3.40 5.62 -5.35
N PHE A 91 -2.82 4.66 -4.64
CA PHE A 91 -2.18 4.86 -3.33
C PHE A 91 -0.66 4.65 -3.39
N ALA A 92 -0.06 4.85 -4.57
CA ALA A 92 1.39 4.80 -4.72
C ALA A 92 2.05 5.87 -3.83
N ILE A 93 3.12 5.49 -3.14
CA ILE A 93 3.89 6.37 -2.27
C ILE A 93 5.17 6.76 -3.00
N ASP A 94 5.55 8.04 -2.95
CA ASP A 94 6.91 8.40 -3.35
C ASP A 94 7.91 7.75 -2.39
N PHE A 95 8.59 6.70 -2.87
CA PHE A 95 9.56 5.96 -2.08
C PHE A 95 10.65 6.87 -1.51
N ASN A 96 11.05 7.90 -2.24
CA ASN A 96 12.12 8.82 -1.80
C ASN A 96 11.63 9.83 -0.75
N ALA A 97 10.31 9.97 -0.56
CA ALA A 97 9.72 10.79 0.49
C ALA A 97 9.61 10.05 1.84
N LEU A 98 10.01 8.78 1.90
CA LEU A 98 10.04 8.03 3.15
C LEU A 98 11.16 8.58 4.08
N PRO A 99 10.87 8.80 5.37
CA PRO A 99 11.86 9.24 6.35
C PRO A 99 12.77 8.07 6.76
N PHE A 100 13.74 7.72 5.90
CA PHE A 100 14.63 6.58 6.10
C PHE A 100 15.48 6.66 7.38
N GLU A 101 15.63 7.84 7.98
CA GLU A 101 16.27 8.03 9.28
C GLU A 101 15.51 7.37 10.44
N LEU A 102 14.21 7.09 10.25
CA LEU A 102 13.39 6.36 11.21
C LEU A 102 13.43 4.84 10.98
N ALA A 103 14.05 4.38 9.88
CA ALA A 103 14.12 2.98 9.52
C ALA A 103 15.46 2.35 9.94
N LEU A 104 15.41 1.06 10.28
CA LEU A 104 16.60 0.23 10.33
C LEU A 104 17.01 -0.14 8.89
N LYS A 105 18.26 0.11 8.53
CA LYS A 105 18.78 -0.18 7.19
C LYS A 105 19.62 -1.46 7.18
N LYS A 106 19.37 -2.34 6.21
CA LYS A 106 20.23 -3.49 5.89
C LYS A 106 20.49 -3.54 4.39
N VAL A 107 21.75 -3.77 4.01
CA VAL A 107 22.15 -3.93 2.61
C VAL A 107 22.62 -5.37 2.43
N LYS A 108 22.05 -6.06 1.44
CA LYS A 108 22.47 -7.40 1.00
C LYS A 108 23.08 -7.30 -0.41
N GLY A 109 24.23 -7.93 -0.62
CA GLY A 109 24.95 -7.85 -1.90
C GLY A 109 25.25 -6.39 -2.30
N ASN A 110 24.96 -6.04 -3.55
CA ASN A 110 25.20 -4.67 -4.06
C ASN A 110 24.08 -3.66 -3.71
N GLY A 111 22.97 -4.11 -3.12
CA GLY A 111 21.88 -3.23 -2.68
C GLY A 111 21.11 -2.48 -3.77
N GLN A 112 21.19 -2.89 -5.04
CA GLN A 112 20.59 -2.17 -6.18
C GLN A 112 19.07 -2.03 -6.07
N ARG A 113 18.38 -3.07 -5.59
CA ARG A 113 16.93 -3.06 -5.39
C ARG A 113 16.62 -2.44 -4.03
N LYS A 114 15.49 -1.74 -3.90
CA LYS A 114 15.11 -1.10 -2.63
C LYS A 114 13.70 -1.49 -2.23
N MET A 115 13.53 -1.76 -0.95
CA MET A 115 12.24 -2.01 -0.33
C MET A 115 12.21 -1.42 1.06
N ALA A 116 11.11 -0.76 1.39
CA ALA A 116 10.77 -0.34 2.73
C ALA A 116 9.61 -1.19 3.23
N TYR A 117 9.53 -1.44 4.53
CA TYR A 117 8.43 -2.22 5.06
C TYR A 117 8.17 -1.90 6.53
N PHE A 118 6.90 -1.93 6.89
CA PHE A 118 6.42 -1.82 8.27
C PHE A 118 6.22 -3.23 8.83
N SER A 119 6.84 -3.53 9.96
CA SER A 119 6.84 -4.89 10.51
C SER A 119 6.72 -4.89 12.03
N ASP A 120 6.05 -5.90 12.56
CA ASP A 120 5.78 -6.08 13.99
C ASP A 120 6.35 -7.43 14.49
N PRO A 121 7.03 -7.47 15.66
CA PRO A 121 7.66 -8.69 16.16
C PRO A 121 6.69 -9.81 16.62
N ASN A 122 5.45 -9.48 16.91
CA ASN A 122 4.39 -10.41 17.33
C ASN A 122 3.49 -10.85 16.15
N CYS A 123 3.69 -10.29 14.96
CA CYS A 123 2.97 -10.63 13.74
C CYS A 123 3.53 -11.90 13.07
N SER A 124 2.69 -12.92 12.89
CA SER A 124 3.11 -14.21 12.30
C SER A 124 3.47 -14.11 10.82
N PHE A 125 2.75 -13.30 10.03
CA PHE A 125 3.08 -13.03 8.63
C PHE A 125 4.36 -12.22 8.46
N CYS A 126 4.71 -11.39 9.45
CA CYS A 126 5.96 -10.66 9.50
C CYS A 126 7.14 -11.63 9.67
N ARG A 127 7.00 -12.66 10.51
CA ARG A 127 7.98 -13.75 10.61
C ARG A 127 8.11 -14.55 9.31
N LYS A 128 7.02 -14.78 8.59
CA LYS A 128 7.06 -15.41 7.26
C LYS A 128 7.84 -14.54 6.27
N LEU A 129 7.57 -13.23 6.22
CA LEU A 129 8.31 -12.28 5.38
C LEU A 129 9.81 -12.30 5.67
N GLU A 130 10.20 -12.23 6.94
CA GLU A 130 11.61 -12.26 7.32
C GLU A 130 12.31 -13.55 6.87
N ASN A 131 11.59 -14.69 6.89
CA ASN A 131 12.12 -15.94 6.35
C ASN A 131 12.32 -15.89 4.82
N GLU A 132 11.38 -15.30 4.07
CA GLU A 132 11.56 -15.09 2.62
C GLU A 132 12.75 -14.18 2.32
N LEU A 133 12.91 -13.09 3.08
CA LEU A 133 14.00 -12.11 2.91
C LEU A 133 15.39 -12.69 3.15
N LYS A 134 15.51 -13.85 3.81
CA LYS A 134 16.79 -14.58 3.89
C LYS A 134 17.31 -14.96 2.51
N ASN A 135 16.42 -15.33 1.60
CA ASN A 135 16.75 -15.85 0.27
C ASN A 135 16.82 -14.76 -0.81
N VAL A 136 16.50 -13.50 -0.47
CA VAL A 136 16.51 -12.36 -1.40
C VAL A 136 17.84 -11.61 -1.33
N ASP A 137 18.62 -11.57 -2.40
CA ASP A 137 19.91 -10.84 -2.44
C ASP A 137 19.86 -9.53 -3.22
N ASN A 138 20.96 -8.77 -3.26
CA ASN A 138 21.07 -7.50 -4.02
C ASN A 138 19.95 -6.50 -3.72
N VAL A 139 19.63 -6.34 -2.43
CA VAL A 139 18.52 -5.50 -1.94
C VAL A 139 18.97 -4.65 -0.76
N THR A 140 18.51 -3.40 -0.73
CA THR A 140 18.54 -2.51 0.42
C THR A 140 17.16 -2.53 1.08
N LEU A 141 17.12 -2.94 2.33
CA LEU A 141 15.94 -3.05 3.17
C LEU A 141 15.87 -1.89 4.16
N TYR A 142 14.73 -1.22 4.22
CA TYR A 142 14.41 -0.18 5.19
C TYR A 142 13.24 -0.66 6.05
N LEU A 143 13.55 -1.14 7.25
CA LEU A 143 12.57 -1.66 8.19
C LEU A 143 12.08 -0.53 9.12
N PHE A 144 10.80 -0.24 9.07
CA PHE A 144 10.09 0.56 10.06
C PHE A 144 9.51 -0.38 11.12
N LEU A 145 10.02 -0.29 12.35
CA LEU A 145 9.50 -1.05 13.49
C LEU A 145 8.12 -0.50 13.87
N TYR A 146 7.07 -1.30 13.70
CA TYR A 146 5.67 -0.84 13.77
C TYR A 146 4.88 -1.68 14.80
N PRO A 147 4.94 -1.34 16.10
CA PRO A 147 4.35 -2.12 17.18
C PRO A 147 2.83 -1.92 17.28
N VAL A 148 2.07 -2.65 16.47
CA VAL A 148 0.59 -2.61 16.45
C VAL A 148 -0.06 -3.69 17.29
N PHE A 149 0.68 -4.72 17.69
CA PHE A 149 0.21 -5.76 18.60
C PHE A 149 0.61 -5.49 20.05
N GLU A 150 -0.18 -6.03 20.99
CA GLU A 150 0.10 -5.94 22.41
C GLU A 150 1.49 -6.52 22.76
N GLY A 151 2.25 -5.81 23.59
CA GLY A 151 3.60 -6.18 24.01
C GLY A 151 4.69 -6.06 22.93
N SER A 152 4.34 -5.62 21.71
CA SER A 152 5.33 -5.37 20.66
C SER A 152 6.18 -4.13 20.91
N ASP A 153 5.65 -3.14 21.64
CA ASP A 153 6.32 -1.90 22.01
C ASP A 153 7.63 -2.17 22.79
N VAL A 154 7.60 -3.09 23.76
CA VAL A 154 8.76 -3.47 24.56
C VAL A 154 9.83 -4.12 23.69
N LYS A 155 9.42 -5.06 22.82
CA LYS A 155 10.35 -5.77 21.92
C LYS A 155 10.97 -4.82 20.91
N VAL A 156 10.16 -3.96 20.29
CA VAL A 156 10.63 -2.93 19.35
C VAL A 156 11.62 -1.98 20.02
N ARG A 157 11.34 -1.51 21.25
CA ARG A 157 12.28 -0.67 22.01
C ARG A 157 13.60 -1.39 22.27
N ASN A 158 13.55 -2.64 22.73
CA ASN A 158 14.76 -3.42 23.00
C ASN A 158 15.59 -3.66 21.73
N VAL A 159 14.95 -3.96 20.60
CA VAL A 159 15.61 -4.05 19.29
C VAL A 159 16.27 -2.72 18.92
N ALA A 160 15.50 -1.63 18.94
CA ALA A 160 15.96 -0.30 18.55
C ALA A 160 17.14 0.21 19.40
N CYS A 161 17.15 -0.11 20.69
CA CYS A 161 18.22 0.29 21.61
C CYS A 161 19.41 -0.67 21.65
N SER A 162 19.37 -1.78 20.91
CA SER A 162 20.49 -2.73 20.89
C SER A 162 21.69 -2.14 20.15
N LYS A 163 22.89 -2.69 20.39
CA LYS A 163 24.13 -2.26 19.71
C LYS A 163 24.06 -2.43 18.19
N ASN A 164 23.30 -3.42 17.71
CA ASN A 164 23.06 -3.65 16.30
C ASN A 164 21.56 -3.97 16.10
N PRO A 165 20.73 -2.93 15.90
CA PRO A 165 19.28 -3.07 15.85
C PRO A 165 18.79 -4.05 14.78
N PHE A 166 19.35 -4.02 13.57
CA PHE A 166 18.90 -4.93 12.52
C PHE A 166 19.27 -6.38 12.85
N LYS A 167 20.46 -6.63 13.41
CA LYS A 167 20.82 -7.98 13.88
C LYS A 167 19.89 -8.46 15.00
N ALA A 168 19.58 -7.59 15.97
CA ALA A 168 18.66 -7.94 17.05
C ALA A 168 17.24 -8.25 16.53
N TRP A 169 16.81 -7.55 15.50
CA TRP A 169 15.57 -7.85 14.79
C TRP A 169 15.62 -9.22 14.09
N ASP A 170 16.66 -9.50 13.31
CA ASP A 170 16.84 -10.79 12.62
C ASP A 170 16.82 -11.94 13.65
N ASP A 171 17.57 -11.81 14.75
CA ASP A 171 17.65 -12.82 15.81
C ASP A 171 16.29 -13.06 16.48
N LEU A 172 15.53 -12.00 16.75
CA LEU A 172 14.19 -12.09 17.33
C LEU A 172 13.18 -12.74 16.36
N MET A 173 13.21 -12.35 15.09
CA MET A 173 12.22 -12.76 14.10
C MET A 173 12.45 -14.17 13.57
N LEU A 174 13.71 -14.53 13.35
CA LEU A 174 14.11 -15.79 12.73
C LEU A 174 14.45 -16.87 13.75
N ASN A 175 15.06 -16.50 14.88
CA ASN A 175 15.62 -17.44 15.84
C ASN A 175 14.95 -17.36 17.23
N ASN A 176 13.97 -16.47 17.39
CA ASN A 176 13.25 -16.22 18.64
C ASN A 176 14.15 -15.81 19.83
N VAL A 177 15.32 -15.24 19.54
CA VAL A 177 16.25 -14.75 20.58
C VAL A 177 15.79 -13.38 21.04
N GLN A 178 15.51 -13.23 22.32
CA GLN A 178 15.03 -11.95 22.85
C GLN A 178 16.17 -10.91 22.92
N PRO A 179 15.95 -9.68 22.43
CA PRO A 179 16.92 -8.60 22.59
C PRO A 179 17.07 -8.21 24.07
N PRO A 180 18.26 -7.77 24.50
CA PRO A 180 18.46 -7.27 25.86
C PRO A 180 17.58 -6.03 26.10
N VAL A 181 17.24 -5.79 27.37
CA VAL A 181 16.42 -4.64 27.74
C VAL A 181 17.12 -3.34 27.36
N GLY A 182 16.43 -2.53 26.55
CA GLY A 182 16.89 -1.23 26.09
C GLY A 182 16.22 -0.08 26.82
N THR A 183 17.00 0.94 27.19
CA THR A 183 16.52 2.13 27.93
C THR A 183 16.63 3.44 27.14
N CYS A 184 16.84 3.35 25.82
CA CYS A 184 16.94 4.53 24.95
C CYS A 184 15.56 5.09 24.57
N ASN A 185 15.51 6.36 24.19
CA ASN A 185 14.33 6.97 23.57
C ASN A 185 14.19 6.48 22.12
N ALA A 186 13.61 5.29 21.96
CA ALA A 186 13.36 4.71 20.64
C ALA A 186 12.21 5.44 19.93
N SER A 187 12.35 5.68 18.62
CA SER A 187 11.37 6.41 17.79
C SER A 187 10.17 5.55 17.35
N ALA A 188 9.75 4.57 18.16
CA ALA A 188 8.65 3.65 17.82
C ALA A 188 7.33 4.41 17.56
N ASP A 189 7.06 5.45 18.35
CA ASP A 189 5.87 6.30 18.18
C ASP A 189 5.88 7.04 16.84
N LYS A 190 7.05 7.50 16.37
CA LYS A 190 7.18 8.16 15.07
C LYS A 190 6.91 7.20 13.92
N ALA A 191 7.31 5.93 14.04
CA ALA A 191 6.98 4.92 13.05
C ALA A 191 5.47 4.61 13.03
N LEU A 192 4.80 4.61 14.20
CA LEU A 192 3.35 4.49 14.29
C LEU A 192 2.63 5.66 13.59
N GLU A 193 3.05 6.89 13.84
CA GLU A 193 2.53 8.08 13.16
C GLU A 193 2.74 8.04 11.65
N LEU A 194 3.93 7.59 11.23
CA LEU A 194 4.27 7.43 9.82
C LEU A 194 3.38 6.40 9.12
N GLY A 195 3.14 5.24 9.75
CA GLY A 195 2.24 4.23 9.21
C GLY A 195 0.82 4.77 9.07
N LYS A 196 0.30 5.52 10.05
CA LYS A 196 -0.99 6.21 9.92
C LYS A 196 -1.01 7.18 8.73
N LYS A 197 0.05 7.97 8.55
CA LYS A 197 0.18 8.92 7.42
C LYS A 197 0.14 8.21 6.06
N PHE A 198 0.73 7.02 5.96
CA PHE A 198 0.76 6.21 4.74
C PHE A 198 -0.38 5.17 4.68
N ASN A 199 -1.37 5.27 5.56
CA ASN A 199 -2.51 4.36 5.65
C ASN A 199 -2.12 2.87 5.79
N VAL A 200 -1.06 2.60 6.55
CA VAL A 200 -0.62 1.26 6.95
C VAL A 200 -1.60 0.73 8.00
N SER A 201 -2.56 -0.07 7.54
CA SER A 201 -3.62 -0.66 8.38
C SER A 201 -3.23 -2.00 9.03
N GLY A 202 -2.10 -2.59 8.64
CA GLY A 202 -1.63 -3.86 9.17
C GLY A 202 -0.18 -4.17 8.83
N THR A 203 0.35 -5.24 9.42
CA THR A 203 1.72 -5.70 9.19
C THR A 203 1.75 -7.15 8.64
N PRO A 204 2.73 -7.47 7.77
CA PRO A 204 3.67 -6.53 7.17
C PRO A 204 2.96 -5.65 6.13
N THR A 205 3.49 -4.45 5.88
CA THR A 205 3.12 -3.64 4.70
C THR A 205 4.40 -3.27 3.97
N LEU A 206 4.47 -3.58 2.68
CA LEU A 206 5.66 -3.44 1.85
C LEU A 206 5.53 -2.23 0.93
N ILE A 207 6.61 -1.49 0.74
CA ILE A 207 6.70 -0.35 -0.18
C ILE A 207 7.93 -0.56 -1.06
N PHE A 208 7.73 -0.61 -2.37
CA PHE A 208 8.79 -0.85 -3.34
C PHE A 208 9.31 0.45 -3.95
N ALA A 209 10.48 0.39 -4.59
CA ALA A 209 11.16 1.55 -5.16
C ALA A 209 10.35 2.28 -6.23
N ASP A 210 9.43 1.60 -6.91
CA ASP A 210 8.50 2.17 -7.90
C ASP A 210 7.27 2.85 -7.26
N GLY A 211 7.21 2.88 -5.93
CA GLY A 211 6.12 3.45 -5.14
C GLY A 211 4.96 2.50 -4.87
N THR A 212 5.02 1.26 -5.39
CA THR A 212 4.00 0.25 -5.12
C THR A 212 3.93 -0.05 -3.63
N LEU A 213 2.76 0.15 -3.02
CA LEU A 213 2.44 -0.30 -1.68
C LEU A 213 1.66 -1.62 -1.75
N VAL A 214 2.10 -2.62 -0.98
CA VAL A 214 1.45 -3.93 -0.85
C VAL A 214 1.13 -4.17 0.62
N PRO A 215 -0.16 -4.17 1.00
CA PRO A 215 -0.58 -4.63 2.31
C PRO A 215 -0.39 -6.14 2.41
N GLY A 216 0.18 -6.60 3.52
CA GLY A 216 0.38 -8.01 3.79
C GLY A 216 1.69 -8.58 3.25
N TYR A 217 1.81 -9.89 3.45
CA TYR A 217 2.98 -10.67 3.08
C TYR A 217 2.95 -11.09 1.60
N LEU A 218 4.12 -11.09 0.96
CA LEU A 218 4.34 -11.69 -0.36
C LEU A 218 5.25 -12.92 -0.24
N PRO A 219 4.88 -14.07 -0.84
CA PRO A 219 5.79 -15.20 -0.99
C PRO A 219 6.98 -14.87 -1.90
N GLY A 220 8.07 -15.64 -1.79
CA GLY A 220 9.33 -15.39 -2.49
C GLY A 220 9.20 -15.06 -3.98
N PRO A 221 8.44 -15.83 -4.80
CA PRO A 221 8.26 -15.53 -6.22
C PRO A 221 7.60 -14.17 -6.49
N GLU A 222 6.55 -13.81 -5.75
CA GLU A 222 5.88 -12.52 -5.88
C GLU A 222 6.75 -11.38 -5.36
N LEU A 223 7.48 -11.61 -4.27
CA LEU A 223 8.42 -10.65 -3.69
C LEU A 223 9.55 -10.31 -4.67
N GLU A 224 10.11 -11.31 -5.35
CA GLU A 224 11.13 -11.12 -6.38
C GLU A 224 10.59 -10.31 -7.58
N LYS A 225 9.37 -10.62 -8.05
CA LYS A 225 8.69 -9.81 -9.07
C LYS A 225 8.52 -8.35 -8.62
N ALA A 226 8.12 -8.14 -7.37
CA ALA A 226 7.92 -6.82 -6.79
C ALA A 226 9.21 -6.00 -6.74
N LEU A 227 10.29 -6.61 -6.26
CA LEU A 227 11.62 -5.98 -6.18
C LEU A 227 12.19 -5.60 -7.54
N ASN A 228 11.78 -6.30 -8.60
CA ASN A 228 12.18 -6.02 -9.97
C ASN A 228 11.22 -5.03 -10.68
N GLY A 229 10.23 -4.48 -9.97
CA GLY A 229 9.27 -3.51 -10.53
C GLY A 229 8.29 -4.12 -11.54
N THR A 230 8.07 -5.43 -11.49
CA THR A 230 7.20 -6.14 -12.45
C THR A 230 5.82 -6.46 -11.88
N LEU A 231 5.51 -6.05 -10.65
CA LEU A 231 4.17 -6.23 -10.06
C LEU A 231 3.11 -5.30 -10.66
N SER A 232 3.53 -4.24 -11.34
CA SER A 232 2.69 -3.19 -11.91
C SER A 232 2.50 -3.31 -13.42
N ARG A 233 3.12 -4.34 -14.04
CA ARG A 233 2.99 -4.70 -15.46
C ARG A 233 2.04 -5.88 -15.62
#